data_AF-A0A8J4WD30-F1
#
_entry.id   AF-A0A8J4WD30-F1
#
_cell.length_a   1.000
_cell.length_b   1.000
_cell.length_c   1.000
_cell.angle_alpha   90.00
_cell.angle_beta   90.00
_cell.angle_gamma   90.00
#
_symmetry.space_group_name_H-M   'P 1'
#
loop_
_entity.id
_entity.type
_entity.pdbx_description
1 polymer ?
#
loop_
_entity_poly.entity_id
_entity_poly.type
_entity_poly.pdbx_seq_one_letter_code
_entity_poly.pdbx_strand_id
1 'polypeptide(L)'
;RSIELDENNLKAYFFAGQAHLGLAQWDEAVAKLMVAHNLALEQHRNFGDDITSVIRLARRKRFEALDEKRRQEEIVLQVLPVFLICRLETVILFELFESGEKLC
;
A
#
# COMPACT_ATOMS: atom_id res chain seq x y z
N ARG A 1 -0.06 -9.40 24.36
CA ARG A 1 0.96 -8.59 25.08
C ARG A 1 2.17 -9.47 25.41
N SER A 2 2.92 -9.93 24.40
CA SER A 2 4.08 -10.83 24.62
C SER A 2 5.41 -10.09 24.56
N ILE A 3 5.51 -9.04 23.73
CA ILE A 3 6.73 -8.22 23.59
C ILE A 3 6.98 -7.42 24.88
N GLU A 4 5.92 -6.97 25.55
CA GLU A 4 6.04 -6.24 26.83
C GLU A 4 6.37 -7.14 28.03
N LEU A 5 6.34 -8.46 27.85
CA LEU A 5 6.73 -9.44 28.86
C LEU A 5 8.17 -9.92 28.67
N ASP A 6 8.63 -9.96 27.42
CA ASP A 6 10.01 -10.30 27.06
C ASP A 6 10.39 -9.55 25.77
N GLU A 7 11.16 -8.48 25.95
CA GLU A 7 11.64 -7.63 24.86
C GLU A 7 12.70 -8.32 23.99
N ASN A 8 13.23 -9.47 24.42
CA ASN A 8 14.22 -10.25 23.67
C ASN A 8 13.60 -11.45 22.93
N ASN A 9 12.28 -11.59 22.97
CA ASN A 9 11.59 -12.70 22.33
C ASN A 9 11.52 -12.51 20.80
N LEU A 10 12.51 -13.07 20.10
CA LEU A 10 12.63 -13.05 18.64
C LEU A 10 11.34 -13.51 17.94
N LYS A 11 10.73 -14.60 18.40
CA LYS A 11 9.51 -15.15 17.78
C LYS A 11 8.35 -14.17 17.88
N ALA A 12 8.23 -13.45 19.00
CA ALA A 12 7.20 -12.44 19.17
C ALA A 12 7.32 -11.31 18.13
N TYR A 13 8.54 -10.82 17.86
CA TYR A 13 8.76 -9.81 16.82
C TYR A 13 8.53 -10.35 15.40
N PHE A 14 8.95 -11.59 15.14
CA PHE A 14 8.74 -12.22 13.84
C PHE A 14 7.25 -12.40 13.51
N PHE A 15 6.48 -12.95 14.45
CA PHE A 15 5.03 -13.11 14.26
C PHE A 15 4.28 -11.78 14.25
N ALA A 16 4.71 -10.79 15.03
CA ALA A 16 4.16 -9.44 14.95
C ALA A 16 4.41 -8.82 13.56
N GLY A 17 5.63 -8.97 13.02
CA GLY A 17 5.97 -8.55 11.67
C GLY A 17 5.11 -9.22 10.60
N GLN A 18 4.88 -10.53 10.72
CA GLN A 18 3.97 -11.26 9.82
C GLN A 18 2.51 -10.79 9.94
N ALA A 19 2.04 -10.50 11.14
CA ALA A 19 0.69 -9.98 11.36
C ALA A 19 0.51 -8.60 10.68
N HIS A 20 1.47 -7.69 10.84
CA HIS A 20 1.46 -6.40 10.14
C HIS A 20 1.54 -6.55 8.61
N LEU A 21 2.29 -7.54 8.12
CA LEU A 21 2.33 -7.94 6.71
C LEU A 21 0.93 -8.34 6.20
N GLY A 22 0.18 -9.12 6.99
CA GLY A 22 -1.20 -9.50 6.68
C GLY A 22 -2.19 -8.34 6.74
N LEU A 23 -1.92 -7.33 7.56
CA LEU A 23 -2.70 -6.10 7.68
C LEU A 23 -2.31 -5.01 6.65
N ALA A 24 -1.43 -5.32 5.70
CA ALA A 24 -0.89 -4.38 4.71
C ALA A 24 -0.17 -3.15 5.32
N GLN A 25 0.32 -3.27 6.56
CA GLN A 25 1.11 -2.27 7.25
C GLN A 25 2.59 -2.53 7.01
N TRP A 26 3.06 -2.16 5.81
CA TRP A 26 4.36 -2.61 5.30
C TRP A 26 5.55 -2.03 6.06
N ASP A 27 5.47 -0.79 6.52
CA ASP A 27 6.58 -0.12 7.20
C ASP A 27 6.79 -0.67 8.61
N GLU A 28 5.69 -0.85 9.36
CA GLU A 28 5.69 -1.49 10.67
C GLU A 28 6.13 -2.95 10.57
N ALA A 29 5.68 -3.68 9.54
CA ALA A 29 6.11 -5.04 9.28
C ALA A 29 7.63 -5.12 9.09
N VAL A 30 8.20 -4.29 8.21
CA VAL A 30 9.66 -4.25 7.97
C VAL A 30 10.41 -3.90 9.26
N ALA A 31 9.94 -2.91 10.03
CA ALA A 31 10.58 -2.52 11.27
C ALA A 31 10.63 -3.67 12.29
N LYS A 32 9.50 -4.37 12.52
CA LYS A 32 9.43 -5.49 13.47
C LYS A 32 10.25 -6.70 13.00
N LEU A 33 10.26 -7.01 11.70
CA LEU A 33 11.08 -8.09 11.14
C LEU A 33 12.58 -7.79 11.22
N MET A 34 12.99 -6.52 11.04
CA MET A 34 14.38 -6.08 11.23
C MET A 34 14.84 -6.27 12.68
N VAL A 35 13.98 -5.96 13.66
CA VAL A 35 14.27 -6.22 15.08
C VAL A 35 14.43 -7.72 15.32
N ALA A 36 13.54 -8.56 14.77
CA ALA A 36 13.67 -10.02 14.88
C ALA A 36 14.99 -10.55 14.29
N HIS A 37 15.43 -9.99 13.15
CA HIS A 37 16.70 -10.33 12.53
C HIS A 37 17.90 -9.95 13.41
N ASN A 38 17.90 -8.76 13.98
CA ASN A 38 18.98 -8.31 14.86
C ASN A 38 19.07 -9.16 16.13
N LEU A 39 17.92 -9.47 16.75
CA LEU A 39 17.85 -10.39 17.89
C LEU A 39 18.38 -11.79 17.54
N ALA A 40 18.19 -12.25 16.29
CA ALA A 40 18.73 -13.54 15.84
C ALA A 40 20.26 -13.55 15.86
N LEU A 41 20.87 -12.46 15.38
CA LEU A 41 22.32 -12.28 15.35
C LEU A 41 22.88 -12.18 16.77
N GLU A 42 22.23 -11.41 17.64
CA GLU A 42 22.62 -11.24 19.05
C GLU A 42 22.54 -12.56 19.84
N GLN A 43 21.52 -13.38 19.57
CA GLN A 43 21.35 -14.69 20.21
C GLN A 43 22.22 -15.78 19.57
N HIS A 44 23.04 -15.44 18.57
CA HIS A 44 23.85 -16.37 17.78
C HIS A 44 23.03 -17.54 17.20
N ARG A 45 21.76 -17.28 16.86
CA ARG A 45 20.87 -18.25 16.22
C ARG A 45 20.83 -17.99 14.72
N ASN A 46 21.21 -19.00 13.94
CA ASN A 46 21.16 -18.92 12.49
C ASN A 46 19.80 -19.46 11.99
N PHE A 47 19.00 -18.59 11.37
CA PHE A 47 17.73 -18.94 10.72
C PHE A 47 17.85 -19.01 9.19
N GLY A 48 19.07 -18.97 8.65
CA GLY A 48 19.32 -19.00 7.21
C GLY A 48 18.58 -17.87 6.49
N ASP A 49 17.75 -18.25 5.51
CA ASP A 49 16.98 -17.30 4.69
C ASP A 49 15.53 -17.09 5.17
N ASP A 50 15.10 -17.71 6.28
CA ASP A 50 13.70 -17.66 6.72
C ASP A 50 13.27 -16.24 7.11
N ILE A 51 14.10 -15.53 7.88
CA ILE A 51 13.79 -14.15 8.29
C ILE A 51 13.97 -13.18 7.11
N THR A 52 15.07 -13.35 6.38
CA THR A 52 15.50 -12.46 5.31
C THR A 52 14.57 -12.52 4.10
N SER A 53 14.04 -13.69 3.76
CA SER A 53 13.04 -13.86 2.69
C SER A 53 11.75 -13.10 2.98
N VAL A 54 11.27 -13.13 4.23
CA VAL A 54 10.07 -12.39 4.66
C VAL A 54 10.31 -10.88 4.63
N ILE A 55 11.51 -10.42 5.00
CA ILE A 55 11.90 -9.00 4.87
C ILE A 55 11.88 -8.56 3.40
N ARG A 56 12.44 -9.37 2.49
CA ARG A 56 12.42 -9.07 1.04
C ARG A 56 10.99 -9.00 0.52
N LEU A 57 10.12 -9.92 0.94
CA LEU A 57 8.71 -9.93 0.59
C LEU A 57 8.00 -8.64 1.05
N ALA A 58 8.19 -8.24 2.32
CA ALA A 58 7.60 -7.03 2.87
C ALA A 58 8.05 -5.77 2.11
N ARG A 59 9.34 -5.66 1.78
CA ARG A 59 9.88 -4.54 1.00
C ARG A 59 9.32 -4.50 -0.42
N ARG A 60 9.18 -5.66 -1.07
CA ARG A 60 8.56 -5.77 -2.40
C ARG A 60 7.10 -5.31 -2.35
N LYS A 61 6.33 -5.78 -1.38
CA LYS A 61 4.93 -5.38 -1.18
C LYS A 61 4.77 -3.89 -0.93
N ARG A 62 5.66 -3.29 -0.13
CA ARG A 62 5.70 -1.84 0.06
C ARG A 62 5.91 -1.09 -1.24
N PHE A 63 6.88 -1.52 -2.05
CA PHE A 63 7.17 -0.90 -3.34
C PHE A 63 5.98 -1.03 -4.30
N GLU A 64 5.40 -2.22 -4.40
CA GLU A 64 4.18 -2.46 -5.20
C GLU A 64 3.03 -1.52 -4.80
N ALA A 65 2.79 -1.33 -3.50
CA ALA A 65 1.73 -0.46 -3.00
C ALA A 65 1.97 1.03 -3.32
N LEU A 66 3.21 1.50 -3.18
CA LEU A 66 3.59 2.89 -3.51
C LEU A 66 3.49 3.14 -5.02
N ASP A 67 3.95 2.20 -5.82
CA ASP A 67 3.92 2.32 -7.27
C ASP A 67 2.49 2.23 -7.83
N GLU A 68 1.62 1.43 -7.20
CA GLU A 68 0.19 1.41 -7.51
C GLU A 68 -0.47 2.75 -7.21
N LYS A 69 -0.18 3.36 -6.05
CA LYS A 69 -0.70 4.70 -5.72
C LYS A 69 -0.25 5.74 -6.75
N ARG A 70 1.03 5.71 -7.13
CA ARG A 70 1.59 6.60 -8.16
C ARG A 70 0.90 6.39 -9.51
N ARG A 71 0.66 5.13 -9.92
CA ARG A 71 -0.08 4.81 -11.15
C ARG A 71 -1.52 5.34 -11.10
N GLN A 72 -2.20 5.22 -9.96
CA GLN A 72 -3.56 5.74 -9.81
C GLN A 72 -3.61 7.27 -9.97
N GLU A 73 -2.66 7.98 -9.36
CA GLU A 73 -2.53 9.44 -9.53
C GLU A 73 -2.30 9.81 -11.00
N GLU A 74 -1.46 9.04 -11.71
CA GLU A 74 -1.18 9.23 -13.14
C GLU A 74 -2.42 8.98 -14.03
N ILE A 75 -3.16 7.90 -13.77
CA ILE A 75 -4.40 7.58 -14.49
C ILE A 75 -5.42 8.70 -14.27
N VAL A 76 -5.59 9.18 -13.03
CA VAL A 76 -6.52 10.28 -12.73
C VAL A 76 -6.14 11.51 -13.55
N LEU A 77 -4.87 11.89 -13.60
CA LEU A 77 -4.42 13.04 -14.39
C LEU A 77 -4.67 12.89 -15.90
N GLN A 78 -4.50 11.69 -16.45
CA GLN A 78 -4.73 11.43 -17.87
C GLN A 78 -6.22 11.38 -18.24
N VAL A 79 -7.07 10.86 -17.35
CA VAL A 79 -8.50 10.64 -17.61
C VAL A 79 -9.36 11.86 -17.27
N LEU A 80 -8.99 12.65 -16.25
CA LEU A 80 -9.73 13.85 -15.83
C LEU A 80 -10.06 14.83 -16.98
N PRO A 81 -9.12 15.24 -17.87
CA PRO A 81 -9.44 16.20 -18.93
C PRO A 81 -10.42 15.63 -19.95
N VAL A 82 -10.27 14.37 -20.34
CA VAL A 82 -11.20 13.69 -21.28
C VAL A 82 -12.59 13.61 -20.68
N PHE A 83 -12.69 13.23 -19.40
CA PHE A 83 -13.95 13.19 -18.68
C PHE A 83 -14.63 14.56 -18.63
N LEU A 84 -13.87 15.64 -18.39
CA LEU A 84 -14.40 17.00 -18.35
C LEU A 84 -14.90 17.47 -19.73
N ILE A 85 -14.18 17.17 -20.80
CA ILE A 85 -14.57 17.50 -22.18
C ILE A 85 -15.89 16.82 -22.54
N CYS A 86 -15.99 15.49 -22.33
CA CYS A 86 -17.24 14.77 -22.60
C CYS A 86 -18.41 15.29 -21.74
N ARG A 87 -18.13 15.71 -20.50
CA ARG A 87 -19.14 16.31 -19.62
C ARG A 87 -19.59 17.70 -20.11
N LEU A 88 -18.69 18.51 -20.65
CA LEU A 88 -19.04 19.79 -21.25
C LEU A 88 -19.88 19.62 -22.52
N GLU A 89 -19.49 18.70 -23.41
CA GLU A 89 -20.25 18.41 -24.64
C GLU A 89 -21.68 17.95 -24.34
N THR A 90 -21.87 17.11 -23.34
CA THR A 90 -23.20 16.64 -22.92
C THR A 90 -24.06 17.75 -22.31
N VAL A 91 -23.48 18.63 -21.48
CA VAL A 91 -24.19 19.80 -20.93
C VAL A 91 -24.57 20.78 -22.04
N ILE A 92 -23.66 21.06 -22.98
CA ILE A 92 -23.94 21.94 -24.12
C ILE A 92 -25.05 21.37 -25.00
N LEU A 93 -25.04 20.06 -25.29
CA LEU A 93 -26.11 19.42 -26.06
C LEU A 93 -27.47 19.53 -25.35
N PHE A 94 -27.49 19.39 -24.02
CA PHE A 94 -28.71 19.49 -23.22
C PHE A 94 -29.26 20.93 -23.20
N GLU A 95 -28.41 21.94 -23.01
CA GLU A 95 -28.83 23.35 -23.07
C GLU A 95 -29.32 23.75 -24.47
N LEU A 96 -28.68 23.27 -25.53
CA LEU A 96 -29.14 23.48 -26.91
C LEU A 96 -30.49 22.81 -27.18
N PHE A 97 -30.74 21.63 -26.60
CA PHE A 97 -32.04 20.94 -26.69
C PHE A 97 -33.15 21.71 -25.97
N GLU A 98 -32.93 22.15 -24.72
CA GLU A 98 -33.92 22.97 -23.98
C GLU A 98 -34.20 24.31 -24.66
N SER A 99 -33.18 24.91 -25.29
CA SER A 99 -33.33 26.16 -26.04
C SER A 99 -34.15 25.96 -27.32
N GLY A 100 -34.03 24.79 -27.95
CA GLY A 100 -34.79 24.41 -29.13
C GLY A 100 -36.27 24.13 -28.85
N GLU A 101 -36.60 23.55 -27.69
CA GLU A 101 -38.00 23.33 -27.28
C GLU A 101 -38.77 24.61 -26.94
N LYS A 102 -38.07 25.70 -26.56
CA LYS A 102 -38.69 27.01 -26.26
C LYS A 102 -38.99 27.87 -27.50
N LEU A 103 -38.54 27.46 -28.69
CA LEU A 103 -38.75 28.18 -29.95
C LEU A 103 -39.95 27.67 -30.77
N CYS A 104 -40.73 26.71 -30.26
CA CYS A 104 -41.96 26.20 -30.86
C CYS A 104 -43.21 26.72 -30.15
#